data_AF-A0A6I1N182-F1
#
_entry.id   AF-A0A6I1N182-F1
#
_cell.length_a   1.000
_cell.length_b   1.000
_cell.length_c   1.000
_cell.angle_alpha   90.00
_cell.angle_beta   90.00
_cell.angle_gamma   90.00
#
_symmetry.space_group_name_H-M   'P 1'
#
loop_
_entity.id
_entity.type
_entity.pdbx_description
1 polymer ?
#
loop_
_entity_poly.entity_id
_entity_poly.type
_entity_poly.pdbx_seq_one_letter_code
_entity_poly.pdbx_strand_id
1 'polypeptide(L)'
;MAESTAMTHNDHFPTIERRHDGPVEVVDTGLDVASKEGVGPALEFMLTHGVDRFTALRVLAGPEFHRPSPSSPDEGQVVPGF
;
A
#
# COMPACT_ATOMS: atom_id res chain seq x y z
N MET A 1 41.28 24.52 15.41
CA MET A 1 40.99 23.09 15.15
C MET A 1 39.49 23.01 14.97
N ALA A 2 39.02 22.77 13.74
CA ALA A 2 37.60 22.71 13.43
C ALA A 2 37.14 21.26 13.60
N GLU A 3 36.22 21.01 14.54
CA GLU A 3 35.63 19.70 14.73
C GLU A 3 34.27 19.69 14.02
N SER A 4 34.25 19.11 12.83
CA SER A 4 33.04 18.88 12.04
C SER A 4 32.32 17.66 12.60
N THR A 5 31.34 17.88 13.47
CA THR A 5 30.43 16.80 13.91
C THR A 5 29.45 16.49 12.77
N ALA A 6 29.75 15.43 12.02
CA ALA A 6 28.82 14.83 11.07
C ALA A 6 27.59 14.32 11.82
N MET A 7 26.47 15.01 11.69
CA MET A 7 25.18 14.53 12.15
C MET A 7 24.73 13.42 11.19
N THR A 8 25.07 12.17 11.51
CA THR A 8 24.46 11.01 10.85
C THR A 8 22.97 11.05 11.19
N HIS A 9 22.14 11.45 10.22
CA HIS A 9 20.70 11.30 10.32
C HIS A 9 20.41 9.81 10.24
N ASN A 10 20.24 9.18 11.41
CA ASN A 10 19.88 7.78 11.50
C ASN A 10 18.38 7.70 11.20
N ASP A 11 18.01 7.53 9.92
CA ASP A 11 16.65 7.22 9.44
C ASP A 11 16.20 5.83 9.92
N HIS A 12 16.26 5.60 11.24
CA HIS A 12 15.69 4.42 11.86
C HIS A 12 14.19 4.60 11.89
N PHE A 13 13.56 4.38 10.73
CA PHE A 13 12.13 4.14 10.67
C PHE A 13 11.85 2.99 11.64
N PRO A 14 11.10 3.22 12.73
CA PRO A 14 10.85 2.17 13.70
C PRO A 14 10.20 1.01 12.94
N THR A 15 10.77 -0.19 13.08
CA THR A 15 10.12 -1.39 12.58
C THR A 15 8.78 -1.48 13.30
N ILE A 16 7.70 -1.12 12.61
CA ILE A 16 6.36 -1.09 13.18
C ILE A 16 6.01 -2.55 13.51
N GLU A 17 6.11 -2.90 14.79
CA GLU A 17 5.61 -4.16 15.29
C GLU A 17 4.10 -4.19 15.01
N ARG A 18 3.67 -5.07 14.10
CA ARG A 18 2.26 -5.22 13.79
C ARG A 18 1.57 -5.74 15.06
N ARG A 19 0.65 -4.94 15.60
CA ARG A 19 -0.19 -5.40 16.72
C ARG A 19 -1.07 -6.54 16.23
N HIS A 20 -1.02 -7.70 16.87
CA HIS A 20 -1.85 -8.85 16.53
C HIS A 20 -3.20 -8.89 17.29
N ASP A 21 -3.42 -7.96 18.23
CA ASP A 21 -4.57 -7.96 19.14
C ASP A 21 -5.81 -7.25 18.57
N GLY A 22 -6.11 -7.46 17.28
CA GLY A 22 -7.24 -6.79 16.61
C GLY A 22 -7.58 -7.42 15.26
N PRO A 23 -8.47 -6.80 14.45
CA PRO A 23 -8.88 -7.30 13.14
C PRO A 23 -7.74 -7.38 12.09
N VAL A 24 -6.48 -7.28 12.53
CA VAL A 24 -5.28 -7.26 11.70
C VAL A 24 -5.13 -8.54 10.88
N GLU A 25 -5.44 -9.71 11.45
CA GLU A 25 -5.41 -10.98 10.69
C GLU A 25 -6.47 -11.03 9.59
N VAL A 26 -7.67 -10.51 9.88
CA VAL A 26 -8.76 -10.39 8.90
C VAL A 26 -8.39 -9.39 7.81
N VAL A 27 -7.71 -8.30 8.18
CA VAL A 27 -7.23 -7.29 7.23
C VAL A 27 -6.13 -7.87 6.34
N ASP A 28 -5.12 -8.55 6.89
CA ASP A 28 -4.07 -9.23 6.09
C ASP A 28 -4.69 -10.25 5.12
N THR A 29 -5.66 -11.03 5.60
CA THR A 29 -6.38 -12.00 4.74
C THR A 29 -7.18 -11.30 3.64
N GLY A 30 -7.89 -10.21 3.95
CA GLY A 30 -8.62 -9.44 2.95
C GLY A 30 -7.70 -8.76 1.93
N LEU A 31 -6.48 -8.39 2.30
CA LEU A 31 -5.46 -7.88 1.37
C LEU A 31 -4.99 -8.97 0.39
N ASP A 32 -4.80 -10.20 0.87
CA ASP A 32 -4.48 -11.36 0.03
C ASP A 32 -5.61 -11.67 -0.97
N VAL A 33 -6.87 -11.63 -0.51
CA VAL A 33 -8.06 -11.75 -1.37
C VAL A 33 -8.08 -10.62 -2.40
N ALA A 34 -7.78 -9.38 -2.00
CA ALA A 34 -7.77 -8.24 -2.91
C ALA A 34 -6.72 -8.40 -4.03
N SER A 35 -5.57 -9.00 -3.71
CA SER A 35 -4.51 -9.26 -4.69
C SER A 35 -4.84 -10.39 -5.66
N LYS A 36 -5.68 -11.36 -5.28
CA LYS A 36 -5.99 -12.56 -6.08
C LYS A 36 -7.31 -12.45 -6.84
N GLU A 37 -8.33 -11.90 -6.18
CA GLU A 37 -9.73 -11.92 -6.62
C GLU A 37 -10.28 -10.50 -6.85
N GLY A 38 -9.64 -9.49 -6.26
CA GLY A 38 -9.97 -8.08 -6.44
C GLY A 38 -10.64 -7.44 -5.21
N VAL A 39 -10.80 -6.12 -5.29
CA VAL A 39 -11.28 -5.29 -4.17
C VAL A 39 -12.71 -5.61 -3.72
N GLY A 40 -13.60 -5.99 -4.64
CA GLY A 40 -15.00 -6.31 -4.32
C GLY A 40 -15.12 -7.52 -3.37
N PRO A 41 -14.59 -8.69 -3.74
CA PRO A 41 -14.53 -9.87 -2.87
C PRO A 41 -13.84 -9.61 -1.53
N ALA A 42 -12.73 -8.85 -1.54
CA ALA A 42 -12.01 -8.50 -0.31
C ALA A 42 -12.84 -7.62 0.64
N LEU A 43 -13.56 -6.63 0.11
CA LEU A 43 -14.43 -5.77 0.89
C LEU A 43 -15.56 -6.58 1.55
N GLU A 44 -16.19 -7.49 0.79
CA GLU A 44 -17.23 -8.37 1.31
C GLU A 44 -16.72 -9.27 2.43
N PHE A 45 -15.53 -9.86 2.24
CA PHE A 45 -14.88 -10.70 3.24
C PHE A 45 -14.62 -9.94 4.56
N MET A 46 -14.02 -8.74 4.47
CA MET A 46 -13.68 -7.92 5.63
C MET A 46 -14.94 -7.49 6.41
N LEU A 47 -16.01 -7.08 5.71
CA LEU A 47 -17.29 -6.71 6.33
C LEU A 47 -17.94 -7.89 7.06
N THR A 48 -17.90 -9.07 6.45
CA THR A 48 -18.48 -10.31 7.01
C THR A 48 -17.77 -10.74 8.30
N HIS A 49 -16.48 -10.44 8.42
CA HIS A 49 -15.66 -10.76 9.59
C HIS A 49 -15.55 -9.62 10.62
N GLY A 50 -16.42 -8.60 10.50
CA GLY A 50 -16.57 -7.55 11.51
C GLY A 50 -15.59 -6.38 11.37
N VAL A 51 -14.87 -6.27 10.26
CA VAL A 51 -14.10 -5.05 9.95
C VAL A 51 -15.09 -3.96 9.55
N ASP A 52 -15.01 -2.81 10.21
CA ASP A 52 -15.84 -1.67 9.86
C ASP A 52 -15.60 -1.22 8.40
N ARG A 53 -16.68 -0.84 7.71
CA ARG A 53 -16.64 -0.44 6.30
C ARG A 53 -15.64 0.66 6.01
N PHE A 54 -15.53 1.66 6.88
CA PHE A 54 -14.60 2.76 6.69
C PHE A 54 -13.14 2.29 6.82
N THR A 55 -12.90 1.35 7.73
CA THR A 55 -11.58 0.71 7.88
C THR A 55 -11.23 -0.13 6.66
N ALA A 56 -12.15 -0.98 6.20
CA ALA A 56 -11.94 -1.81 5.01
C ALA A 56 -11.67 -0.97 3.76
N LEU A 57 -12.45 0.09 3.53
CA LEU A 57 -12.26 1.00 2.40
C LEU A 57 -10.93 1.76 2.46
N ARG A 58 -10.50 2.20 3.65
CA ARG A 58 -9.20 2.86 3.81
C ARG A 58 -8.05 1.94 3.40
N VAL A 59 -8.12 0.67 3.79
CA VAL A 59 -7.10 -0.32 3.47
C VAL A 59 -7.12 -0.68 1.98
N LEU A 60 -8.30 -0.93 1.41
CA LEU A 60 -8.45 -1.37 0.03
C LEU A 60 -8.30 -0.23 -1.00
N ALA A 61 -8.27 1.02 -0.56
CA ALA A 61 -7.93 2.18 -1.38
C ALA A 61 -6.40 2.44 -1.43
N GLY A 62 -5.59 1.48 -1.02
CA GLY A 62 -4.14 1.55 -1.18
C GLY A 62 -3.73 1.61 -2.66
N PRO A 63 -2.62 2.28 -3.00
CA PRO A 63 -2.16 2.44 -4.39
C PRO A 63 -1.86 1.10 -5.08
N GLU A 64 -1.58 0.05 -4.32
CA GLU A 64 -1.36 -1.32 -4.80
C GLU A 64 -2.63 -1.98 -5.39
N PHE A 65 -3.81 -1.54 -4.97
CA PHE A 65 -5.10 -2.03 -5.46
C PHE A 65 -5.75 -1.08 -6.47
N HIS A 66 -5.10 0.04 -6.78
CA HIS A 66 -5.54 0.88 -7.87
C HIS A 66 -5.40 0.10 -9.17
N ARG A 67 -6.51 0.03 -9.92
CA ARG A 67 -6.45 -0.44 -11.30
C ARG A 67 -5.43 0.45 -12.03
N PRO A 68 -4.41 -0.11 -12.71
CA PRO A 68 -3.55 0.70 -13.55
C PRO A 68 -4.46 1.41 -14.55
N SER A 69 -4.48 2.74 -14.47
CA SER A 69 -5.20 3.56 -15.43
C SER A 69 -4.72 3.16 -16.82
N PRO A 70 -5.60 2.88 -17.81
CA PRO A 70 -5.20 2.64 -19.19
C PRO A 70 -4.66 3.91 -19.88
N SER A 71 -4.10 4.85 -19.12
CA SER A 71 -3.56 6.11 -19.60
C SER A 71 -2.31 6.47 -18.81
N SER A 72 -1.19 5.90 -19.24
CA SER A 72 0.01 6.70 -19.41
C SER A 72 0.48 6.45 -20.85
N PRO A 73 -0.10 7.13 -21.85
CA PRO A 73 0.67 7.38 -23.05
C PRO A 73 1.75 8.41 -22.71
N ASP A 74 2.91 8.23 -23.31
CA ASP A 74 3.84 9.30 -23.65
C ASP A 74 4.79 9.81 -22.54
N GLU A 75 5.95 9.16 -22.40
CA GLU A 75 7.25 9.83 -22.44
C GLU A 75 8.31 8.76 -22.73
N GLY A 76 8.81 8.67 -23.97
CA GLY A 76 9.96 7.80 -24.23
C GLY A 76 10.29 7.39 -25.66
N GLN A 77 9.52 7.77 -26.68
CA GLN A 77 9.92 7.48 -28.07
C GLN A 77 10.18 8.77 -28.85
N VAL A 78 11.34 9.39 -28.55
CA VAL A 78 11.98 10.30 -29.50
C VAL A 78 12.43 9.49 -30.72
N VAL A 79 11.72 9.63 -31.83
CA VAL A 79 12.19 9.13 -33.14
C VAL A 79 13.11 10.20 -33.75
N PRO A 80 14.39 9.92 -34.02
CA PRO A 80 15.23 10.83 -34.80
C PRO A 80 15.19 10.45 -36.28
N GLY A 81 15.00 11.46 -37.15
CA GLY A 81 15.28 11.40 -38.60
C GLY A 81 14.11 10.87 -39.45
N PHE A 82 13.86 11.36 -40.66
CA PHE A 82 14.62 12.21 -41.59
C PHE A 82 13.63 13.05 -42.41
#